data_AF-A0A645A5A9-F1
#
_entry.id   AF-A0A645A5A9-F1
#
_cell.length_a   1.000
_cell.length_b   1.000
_cell.length_c   1.000
_cell.angle_alpha   90.00
_cell.angle_beta   90.00
_cell.angle_gamma   90.00
#
_symmetry.space_group_name_H-M   'P 1'
#
loop_
_entity.id
_entity.type
_entity.pdbx_description
1 polymer ?
#
loop_
_entity_poly.entity_id
_entity_poly.type
_entity_poly.pdbx_seq_one_letter_code
_entity_poly.pdbx_strand_id
1 'polypeptide(L)'
;MDGGAAQEEFKAYVSGGYIGLTGGLRQCELLTLSWADFHVPCRSIRKGKRLLVLNDKAAALLEALLHSESPNVFLSPRTGEAYRLHEFYYLHKKTLKEARLPWVAFRDLQRQCMEVGI
;
A
#
# COMPACT_ATOMS: atom_id res chain seq x y z
N MET A 1 15.81 -11.84 -19.33
CA MET A 1 14.46 -11.27 -19.44
C MET A 1 13.85 -11.29 -18.04
N ASP A 2 14.00 -10.22 -17.25
CA ASP A 2 13.47 -10.17 -15.86
C ASP A 2 13.30 -8.71 -15.34
N GLY A 3 13.19 -7.74 -16.25
CA GLY A 3 13.11 -6.32 -15.89
C GLY A 3 11.70 -5.83 -15.57
N GLY A 4 10.68 -6.41 -16.21
CA GLY A 4 9.29 -5.95 -16.11
C GLY A 4 8.63 -6.28 -14.77
N ALA A 5 8.82 -7.51 -14.26
CA ALA A 5 8.20 -7.96 -13.01
C ALA A 5 8.72 -7.17 -11.80
N ALA A 6 10.03 -6.90 -11.73
CA ALA A 6 10.63 -6.12 -10.66
C ALA A 6 10.14 -4.66 -10.64
N GLN A 7 9.91 -4.07 -11.82
CA GLN A 7 9.41 -2.70 -11.92
C GLN A 7 7.93 -2.60 -11.54
N GLU A 8 7.12 -3.60 -11.90
CA GLU A 8 5.72 -3.70 -11.46
C GLU A 8 5.60 -3.93 -9.96
N GLU A 9 6.46 -4.76 -9.36
CA GLU A 9 6.51 -4.93 -7.89
C GLU A 9 6.88 -3.64 -7.17
N PHE A 10 7.86 -2.90 -7.70
CA PHE A 10 8.25 -1.61 -7.15
C PHE A 10 7.09 -0.61 -7.23
N LYS A 11 6.40 -0.52 -8.37
CA LYS A 11 5.20 0.33 -8.52
C LYS A 11 4.08 -0.08 -7.57
N ALA A 12 3.77 -1.37 -7.49
CA ALA A 12 2.73 -1.90 -6.61
C ALA A 12 3.05 -1.53 -5.15
N TYR A 13 4.28 -1.76 -4.71
CA TYR A 13 4.74 -1.38 -3.37
C TYR A 13 4.69 0.12 -3.15
N VAL A 14 5.13 0.95 -4.11
CA VAL A 14 5.09 2.41 -3.94
C VAL A 14 3.64 2.90 -3.88
N SER A 15 2.73 2.40 -4.71
CA SER A 15 1.32 2.82 -4.70
C SER A 15 0.57 2.33 -3.47
N GLY A 16 0.61 1.04 -3.17
CA GLY A 16 -0.08 0.48 -1.99
C GLY A 16 0.61 0.84 -0.68
N GLY A 17 1.94 0.93 -0.69
CA GLY A 17 2.73 1.46 0.42
C GLY A 17 2.43 2.93 0.66
N TYR A 18 2.28 3.77 -0.36
CA TYR A 18 1.87 5.17 -0.18
C TYR A 18 0.50 5.27 0.49
N ILE A 19 -0.51 4.56 -0.03
CA ILE A 19 -1.86 4.51 0.58
C ILE A 19 -1.78 4.03 2.03
N GLY A 20 -0.94 3.02 2.30
CA GLY A 20 -0.70 2.54 3.64
C GLY A 20 -0.06 3.59 4.55
N LEU A 21 1.03 4.20 4.10
CA LEU A 21 1.85 5.15 4.86
C LEU A 21 1.10 6.47 5.13
N THR A 22 0.39 7.03 4.16
CA THR A 22 -0.31 8.31 4.33
C THR A 22 -1.74 8.15 4.83
N GLY A 23 -2.39 7.01 4.56
CA GLY A 23 -3.74 6.72 5.06
C GLY A 23 -3.80 6.19 6.50
N GLY A 24 -2.65 5.92 7.14
CA GLY A 24 -2.61 5.43 8.52
C GLY A 24 -3.04 3.96 8.69
N LEU A 25 -2.99 3.16 7.63
CA LEU A 25 -3.27 1.72 7.68
C LEU A 25 -2.12 0.96 8.34
N ARG A 26 -2.46 0.09 9.30
CA ARG A 26 -1.49 -0.88 9.84
C ARG A 26 -1.10 -1.85 8.74
N GLN A 27 0.10 -2.42 8.81
CA GLN A 27 0.57 -3.41 7.85
C GLN A 27 -0.47 -4.53 7.60
N CYS A 28 -1.04 -5.12 8.66
CA CYS A 28 -2.06 -6.17 8.48
C CYS A 28 -3.38 -5.65 7.88
N GLU A 29 -3.74 -4.38 8.12
CA GLU A 29 -4.93 -3.76 7.53
C GLU A 29 -4.72 -3.55 6.02
N LEU A 30 -3.52 -3.12 5.61
CA LEU A 30 -3.13 -2.95 4.21
C LEU A 30 -3.15 -4.29 3.45
N LEU A 31 -2.54 -5.34 4.04
CA LEU A 31 -2.46 -6.66 3.39
C LEU A 31 -3.82 -7.35 3.23
N THR A 32 -4.79 -7.02 4.09
CA THR A 32 -6.15 -7.57 4.04
C THR A 32 -7.15 -6.60 3.45
N LEU A 33 -6.69 -5.48 2.88
CA LEU A 33 -7.54 -4.42 2.38
C LEU A 33 -8.31 -4.89 1.14
N SER A 34 -9.63 -4.73 1.18
CA SER A 34 -10.53 -5.14 0.10
C SER A 34 -11.21 -3.95 -0.54
N TRP A 35 -11.58 -4.04 -1.82
CA TRP A 35 -12.40 -3.01 -2.49
C TRP A 35 -13.72 -2.69 -1.76
N ALA A 36 -14.27 -3.65 -1.01
CA ALA A 36 -15.43 -3.43 -0.17
C ALA A 36 -15.17 -2.50 1.04
N ASP A 37 -13.91 -2.31 1.44
CA ASP A 37 -13.53 -1.42 2.53
C ASP A 37 -13.56 0.07 2.08
N PHE A 38 -13.69 0.37 0.78
CA PHE A 38 -13.64 1.75 0.27
C PHE A 38 -15.01 2.36 0.06
N HIS A 39 -15.10 3.62 0.47
CA HIS A 39 -16.23 4.49 0.17
C HIS A 39 -15.77 5.59 -0.80
N VAL A 40 -15.95 5.33 -2.10
CA VAL A 40 -15.54 6.22 -3.19
C VAL A 40 -16.08 7.65 -3.03
N PRO A 41 -17.37 7.88 -2.71
CA PRO A 41 -17.91 9.25 -2.62
C PRO A 41 -17.24 10.12 -1.54
N CYS A 42 -16.71 9.50 -0.48
CA CYS A 42 -16.07 10.22 0.62
C CYS A 42 -14.55 9.99 0.69
N ARG A 43 -13.95 9.34 -0.32
CA ARG A 43 -12.51 9.02 -0.38
C ARG A 43 -11.99 8.43 0.93
N SER A 44 -12.70 7.46 1.49
CA SER A 44 -12.39 6.93 2.82
C SER A 44 -12.34 5.41 2.85
N ILE A 45 -11.50 4.87 3.74
CA ILE A 45 -11.37 3.44 4.01
C ILE A 45 -11.99 3.12 5.36
N ARG A 46 -12.89 2.13 5.39
CA ARG A 46 -13.42 1.57 6.63
C ARG A 46 -12.76 0.22 6.91
N LYS A 47 -11.91 0.17 7.94
CA LYS A 47 -11.28 -1.09 8.39
C LYS A 47 -11.67 -1.41 9.83
N GLY A 48 -12.54 -2.40 9.99
CA GLY A 48 -13.14 -2.72 11.29
C GLY A 48 -13.91 -1.53 11.85
N LYS A 49 -13.46 -1.00 13.00
CA LYS A 49 -14.05 0.19 13.65
C LYS A 49 -13.39 1.52 13.23
N ARG A 50 -12.32 1.47 12.42
CA ARG A 50 -11.57 2.67 12.01
C ARG A 50 -12.09 3.17 10.67
N LEU A 51 -12.27 4.48 10.58
CA LEU A 51 -12.48 5.21 9.33
C LEU A 51 -11.23 6.04 9.07
N LEU A 52 -10.64 5.89 7.88
CA LEU A 52 -9.44 6.58 7.46
C LEU A 52 -9.78 7.42 6.25
N VAL A 53 -9.58 8.73 6.33
CA VAL A 53 -9.79 9.64 5.21
C VAL A 53 -8.51 9.66 4.38
N LEU A 54 -8.64 9.44 3.08
CA LEU A 54 -7.50 9.47 2.16
C LEU A 54 -7.21 10.92 1.74
N ASN A 55 -5.93 11.25 1.64
CA ASN A 55 -5.52 12.46 0.94
C ASN A 55 -5.78 12.31 -0.57
N ASP A 56 -5.78 13.42 -1.31
CA ASP A 56 -6.13 13.43 -2.74
C ASP A 56 -5.25 12.50 -3.57
N LYS A 57 -3.95 12.41 -3.25
CA LYS A 57 -3.01 11.56 -3.96
C LYS A 57 -3.24 10.07 -3.68
N ALA A 58 -3.57 9.71 -2.45
CA ALA A 58 -3.91 8.33 -2.07
C ALA A 58 -5.24 7.90 -2.71
N ALA A 59 -6.23 8.80 -2.77
CA ALA A 59 -7.47 8.55 -3.48
C ALA A 59 -7.25 8.35 -5.00
N ALA A 60 -6.45 9.20 -5.64
CA ALA A 60 -6.14 9.07 -7.06
C ALA A 60 -5.39 7.76 -7.40
N LEU A 61 -4.42 7.38 -6.56
CA LEU A 61 -3.71 6.11 -6.71
C LEU A 61 -4.63 4.90 -6.53
N LEU A 62 -5.57 5.01 -5.59
CA LEU A 62 -6.57 3.98 -5.37
C LEU A 62 -7.49 3.83 -6.57
N GLU A 63 -7.98 4.94 -7.14
CA GLU A 63 -8.85 4.92 -8.32
C GLU A 63 -8.14 4.28 -9.52
N ALA A 64 -6.84 4.54 -9.71
CA ALA A 64 -6.05 3.87 -10.74
C ALA A 64 -5.89 2.35 -10.52
N LEU A 65 -6.01 1.88 -9.27
CA LEU A 65 -5.93 0.47 -8.92
C LEU A 65 -7.28 -0.27 -9.04
N LEU A 66 -8.42 0.44 -9.09
CA LEU A 66 -9.79 -0.14 -9.16
C LEU A 66 -10.04 -1.06 -10.38
N HIS A 67 -9.08 -1.17 -11.29
CA HIS A 67 -9.17 -1.94 -12.52
C HIS A 67 -8.84 -3.44 -12.33
N SER A 68 -8.75 -3.91 -11.08
CA SER A 68 -8.47 -5.32 -10.77
C SER A 68 -9.75 -6.09 -10.45
N GLU A 69 -9.93 -7.26 -11.07
CA GLU A 69 -11.00 -8.22 -10.77
C GLU A 69 -10.85 -8.91 -9.40
N SER A 70 -9.72 -8.72 -8.72
CA SER A 70 -9.47 -9.32 -7.40
C SER A 70 -10.18 -8.53 -6.29
N PRO A 71 -10.73 -9.19 -5.26
CA PRO A 71 -11.37 -8.50 -4.14
C PRO A 71 -10.37 -7.72 -3.27
N ASN A 72 -9.08 -8.03 -3.34
CA ASN A 72 -8.02 -7.38 -2.57
C ASN A 72 -7.30 -6.31 -3.39
N VAL A 73 -6.92 -5.22 -2.72
CA VAL A 73 -6.32 -4.04 -3.35
C VAL A 73 -4.83 -4.21 -3.54
N PHE A 74 -4.17 -4.77 -2.54
CA PHE A 74 -2.72 -4.85 -2.48
C PHE A 74 -2.24 -6.24 -2.86
N LEU A 75 -2.02 -6.44 -4.16
CA LEU A 75 -1.69 -7.72 -4.76
C LEU A 75 -0.23 -7.77 -5.22
N SER A 76 0.33 -8.96 -5.15
CA SER A 76 1.57 -9.29 -5.83
C SER A 76 1.32 -9.35 -7.34
N PRO A 77 2.02 -8.54 -8.16
CA PRO A 77 1.88 -8.62 -9.61
C PRO A 77 2.44 -9.93 -10.16
N ARG A 78 3.25 -10.66 -9.39
CA ARG A 78 3.78 -11.99 -9.79
C ARG A 78 2.75 -13.09 -9.65
N THR A 79 1.91 -13.06 -8.62
CA THR A 79 0.97 -14.15 -8.30
C THR A 79 -0.50 -13.76 -8.50
N GLY A 80 -0.82 -12.47 -8.55
CA GLY A 80 -2.18 -11.95 -8.50
C GLY A 80 -2.86 -12.08 -7.14
N GLU A 81 -2.15 -12.61 -6.14
CA GLU A 81 -2.66 -12.82 -4.77
C GLU A 81 -2.24 -11.68 -3.84
N ALA A 82 -2.97 -11.51 -2.74
CA ALA A 82 -2.58 -10.59 -1.69
C ALA A 82 -1.21 -10.98 -1.10
N TYR A 83 -0.35 -9.99 -0.86
CA TYR A 83 0.96 -10.24 -0.26
C TYR A 83 0.84 -10.87 1.13
N ARG A 84 1.64 -11.90 1.40
CA ARG A 84 1.84 -12.44 2.75
C ARG A 84 2.72 -11.49 3.56
N LEU A 85 2.61 -11.58 4.90
CA LEU A 85 3.36 -10.73 5.82
C LEU A 85 4.88 -10.78 5.58
N HIS A 86 5.43 -11.97 5.36
CA HIS A 86 6.86 -12.15 5.11
C HIS A 86 7.30 -11.60 3.75
N GLU A 87 6.47 -11.75 2.71
CA GLU A 87 6.73 -11.19 1.38
C GLU A 87 6.77 -9.67 1.44
N PHE A 88 5.80 -9.07 2.13
CA PHE A 88 5.79 -7.63 2.37
C PHE A 88 7.03 -7.15 3.12
N TYR A 89 7.48 -7.88 4.15
CA TYR A 89 8.68 -7.53 4.89
C TYR A 89 9.92 -7.47 3.99
N TYR A 90 10.10 -8.47 3.11
CA TYR A 90 11.20 -8.49 2.16
C TYR A 90 11.08 -7.41 1.10
N LEU A 91 9.86 -7.17 0.60
CA LEU A 91 9.58 -6.13 -0.38
C LEU A 91 9.89 -4.73 0.20
N HIS A 92 9.42 -4.45 1.41
CA HIS A 92 9.72 -3.22 2.14
C HIS A 92 11.24 -3.01 2.31
N LYS A 93 11.95 -4.05 2.79
CA LYS A 93 13.40 -4.01 2.96
C LYS A 93 14.13 -3.77 1.63
N LYS A 94 13.67 -4.41 0.55
CA LYS A 94 14.22 -4.23 -0.81
C LYS A 94 14.01 -2.80 -1.30
N THR A 95 12.80 -2.24 -1.17
CA THR A 95 12.49 -0.88 -1.60
C THR A 95 13.30 0.17 -0.85
N LEU A 96 13.46 0.04 0.48
CA LEU A 96 14.32 0.95 1.24
C LEU A 96 15.77 0.92 0.73
N LYS A 97 16.30 -0.27 0.45
CA LYS A 97 17.65 -0.44 -0.09
C LYS A 97 17.80 0.20 -1.47
N GLU A 98 16.84 0.01 -2.36
CA GLU A 98 16.83 0.61 -3.70
C GLU A 98 16.73 2.15 -3.64
N ALA A 99 15.94 2.68 -2.71
CA ALA A 99 15.85 4.11 -2.41
C ALA A 99 17.05 4.67 -1.63
N ARG A 100 18.03 3.82 -1.27
CA ARG A 100 19.20 4.18 -0.43
C ARG A 100 18.81 4.78 0.92
N LEU A 101 17.68 4.34 1.48
CA LEU A 101 17.21 4.74 2.80
C LEU A 101 17.74 3.76 3.87
N PRO A 102 17.98 4.25 5.11
CA PRO A 102 18.26 3.36 6.22
C PRO A 102 17.08 2.42 6.47
N TRP A 103 17.35 1.26 7.07
CA TRP A 103 16.27 0.40 7.52
C TRP A 103 15.43 1.12 8.57
N VAL A 104 14.12 1.17 8.34
CA VAL A 104 13.10 1.71 9.24
C VAL A 104 11.91 0.78 9.15
N ALA A 105 11.24 0.48 10.26
CA ALA A 105 10.04 -0.35 10.21
C ALA A 105 8.89 0.41 9.53
N PHE A 106 8.02 -0.31 8.82
CA PHE A 106 6.88 0.30 8.12
C PHE A 106 6.02 1.21 9.02
N ARG A 107 5.81 0.82 10.28
CA ARG A 107 5.06 1.63 11.26
C ARG A 107 5.76 2.93 11.60
N ASP A 108 7.08 2.91 11.78
CA ASP A 108 7.85 4.12 12.11
C ASP A 108 7.90 5.05 10.90
N LEU A 109 8.06 4.50 9.69
CA LEU A 109 8.00 5.26 8.44
C LEU A 109 6.62 5.91 8.26
N GLN A 110 5.53 5.17 8.53
CA GLN A 110 4.17 5.69 8.51
C GLN A 110 3.99 6.85 9.51
N ARG A 111 4.46 6.69 10.75
CA ARG A 111 4.38 7.76 11.76
C ARG A 111 5.08 9.02 11.26
N GLN A 112 6.29 8.88 10.72
CA GLN A 112 7.04 10.00 10.14
C GLN A 112 6.24 10.67 9.02
N CYS A 113 5.69 9.92 8.05
CA CYS A 113 4.88 10.49 6.97
C CYS A 113 3.66 11.27 7.48
N MET A 114 2.97 10.76 8.51
CA MET A 114 1.80 11.44 9.10
C MET A 114 2.19 12.70 9.89
N GLU A 115 3.35 12.72 10.55
CA GLU A 115 3.86 13.91 11.26
C GLU A 115 4.18 15.07 10.32
N VAL A 116 4.65 14.79 9.09
CA VAL A 116 4.95 15.83 8.09
C VAL A 116 3.72 16.28 7.29
N GLY A 117 2.56 15.61 7.43
CA GLY A 117 1.32 15.97 6.73
C GLY A 117 1.34 15.72 5.22
N ILE A 118 2.00 14.66 4.75
CA ILE A 118 2.14 14.28 3.32
C ILE A 118 0.83 13.72 2.73
#